data_AF-A0A6H1BUM4-F1
#
_entry.id   AF-A0A6H1BUM4-F1
#
_cell.length_a   1.000
_cell.length_b   1.000
_cell.length_c   1.000
_cell.angle_alpha   90.00
_cell.angle_beta   90.00
_cell.angle_gamma   90.00
#
_symmetry.space_group_name_H-M   'P 1'
#
loop_
_entity.id
_entity.type
_entity.pdbx_description
1 polymer ?
#
loop_
_entity_poly.entity_id
_entity_poly.type
_entity_poly.pdbx_seq_one_letter_code
_entity_poly.pdbx_strand_id
1 'polypeptide(L)'
;MAVFPGPDRGTAVFPSADRGTAVFPGADRGAAAFPPYPKARAAAAVTLVDIISTVAAAAVLAEAHAETTVDVESTIAVLGAAHTVTVVDVESSITARTVVAVATATVLDLDSTTTLTAAAVAELVSTIEVNSTPMVTGVAARAVLESIVDVTSTGRLAGGVTEAETVVDVTSSIEAVAVTAVAAATAVDVASNIILAAPSVDAAPETIVDIGSTTTVTGVAASAAAVSTVDVESTGTVEQVVPPFPPSGMNKSGNYTLPSTNTWHTMPTWAIRSGYPDTVIVTNGIEVPAGVEVMVAGQLTFGYTDSFSGNGMRMRVMAGATQIGAVAGTPGNGSVAALTQFTWKNETGATQLLTVQGYSTSSSFGRNIVQGGVNSYLTLVAVVPLVERAADSFDDGPGGLTGPLSEEWVTTGGGTLGRVNGRLNGVGTPSVPLSYAWWHEPMPSDTQVVRAVMRWDGYDPEHSACGLVVRANPYQDPVTNPGAQFGVQFSWTRSIMALYYEDYDATNGFVPVTGVAQYVSTSKFPEGALVELRAEGNLYTARVNGTIMLQGTVENSVIPFSNRYVGLTIQDDSAVQNGGGPPGRLDDFQALTP
;
A
#
# COMPACT_ATOMS: atom_id res chain seq x y z
N MET A 1 -102.33 -34.57 -40.68
CA MET A 1 -102.22 -33.48 -39.69
C MET A 1 -101.29 -32.44 -40.28
N ALA A 2 -101.70 -31.17 -40.27
CA ALA A 2 -101.16 -30.11 -41.12
C ALA A 2 -99.66 -29.86 -40.94
N VAL A 3 -98.91 -29.88 -42.06
CA VAL A 3 -97.50 -29.50 -42.11
C VAL A 3 -97.45 -28.03 -42.53
N PHE A 4 -97.11 -27.16 -41.58
CA PHE A 4 -96.73 -25.77 -41.86
C PHE A 4 -95.39 -25.76 -42.61
N PRO A 5 -95.17 -24.85 -43.58
CA PRO A 5 -93.86 -24.71 -44.19
C PRO A 5 -92.84 -24.32 -43.11
N GLY A 6 -91.76 -25.09 -43.00
CA GLY A 6 -90.63 -24.76 -42.13
C GLY A 6 -89.96 -23.46 -42.59
N PRO A 7 -89.34 -22.71 -41.69
CA PRO A 7 -88.77 -21.39 -41.98
C PRO A 7 -87.71 -21.45 -43.08
N ASP A 8 -87.80 -20.53 -44.04
CA ASP A 8 -86.79 -20.34 -45.08
C ASP A 8 -85.44 -20.00 -44.43
N ARG A 9 -84.38 -20.69 -44.84
CA ARG A 9 -83.00 -20.35 -44.48
C ARG A 9 -82.28 -19.88 -45.74
N GLY A 10 -82.18 -18.57 -45.92
CA GLY A 10 -81.33 -17.94 -46.93
C GLY A 10 -79.94 -17.62 -46.37
N THR A 11 -78.88 -17.91 -47.12
CA THR A 11 -77.50 -17.53 -46.79
C THR A 11 -77.18 -16.20 -47.50
N ALA A 12 -76.82 -15.15 -46.76
CA ALA A 12 -76.33 -13.90 -47.33
C ALA A 12 -74.80 -13.85 -47.21
N VAL A 13 -74.10 -13.62 -48.32
CA VAL A 13 -72.64 -13.45 -48.35
C VAL A 13 -72.35 -11.95 -48.48
N PHE A 14 -71.64 -11.37 -47.50
CA PHE A 14 -71.21 -9.97 -47.54
C PHE A 14 -69.75 -9.88 -48.00
N PRO A 15 -69.41 -9.05 -49.00
CA PRO A 15 -68.07 -9.04 -49.59
C PRO A 15 -67.01 -8.23 -48.82
N SER A 16 -67.33 -7.57 -47.69
CA SER A 16 -66.37 -6.85 -46.85
C SER A 16 -66.97 -6.41 -45.50
N ALA A 17 -66.12 -5.94 -44.58
CA ALA A 17 -66.45 -5.56 -43.21
C ALA A 17 -67.17 -4.19 -43.09
N ASP A 18 -68.30 -4.02 -43.75
CA ASP A 18 -69.13 -2.81 -43.65
C ASP A 18 -70.54 -3.11 -43.11
N ARG A 19 -71.07 -2.20 -42.29
CA ARG A 19 -72.39 -2.29 -41.65
C ARG A 19 -73.50 -2.01 -42.66
N GLY A 20 -74.41 -2.96 -42.88
CA GLY A 20 -75.60 -2.78 -43.74
C GLY A 20 -76.87 -3.36 -43.13
N THR A 21 -78.02 -2.75 -43.40
CA THR A 21 -79.35 -3.23 -42.98
C THR A 21 -79.91 -4.17 -44.05
N ALA A 22 -80.16 -5.44 -43.73
CA ALA A 22 -80.80 -6.40 -44.64
C ALA A 22 -82.33 -6.30 -44.52
N VAL A 23 -83.04 -6.21 -45.65
CA VAL A 23 -84.51 -6.24 -45.73
C VAL A 23 -84.93 -7.59 -46.32
N PHE A 24 -85.68 -8.40 -45.57
CA PHE A 24 -86.19 -9.69 -46.02
C PHE A 24 -87.59 -9.51 -46.65
N PRO A 25 -87.93 -10.21 -47.75
CA PRO A 25 -89.28 -10.21 -48.30
C PRO A 25 -90.17 -11.15 -47.47
N GLY A 26 -90.76 -10.65 -46.38
CA GLY A 26 -91.68 -11.42 -45.52
C GLY A 26 -91.84 -10.80 -44.13
N ALA A 27 -92.86 -11.23 -43.37
CA ALA A 27 -93.20 -10.68 -42.05
C ALA A 27 -92.26 -11.08 -40.90
N ASP A 28 -91.08 -11.60 -41.22
CA ASP A 28 -90.12 -12.12 -40.25
C ASP A 28 -89.12 -11.04 -39.85
N ARG A 29 -89.02 -10.78 -38.53
CA ARG A 29 -88.01 -9.90 -37.93
C ARG A 29 -86.94 -10.75 -37.26
N GLY A 30 -85.74 -10.81 -37.84
CA GLY A 30 -84.57 -11.44 -37.22
C GLY A 30 -83.52 -10.40 -36.80
N ALA A 31 -83.09 -10.44 -35.54
CA ALA A 31 -81.93 -9.68 -35.07
C ALA A 31 -80.65 -10.51 -35.32
N ALA A 32 -79.72 -10.00 -36.13
CA ALA A 32 -78.41 -10.63 -36.32
C ALA A 32 -77.47 -10.22 -35.17
N ALA A 33 -77.01 -11.19 -34.39
CA ALA A 33 -75.95 -10.98 -33.40
C ALA A 33 -74.59 -11.16 -34.08
N PHE A 34 -73.80 -10.10 -34.17
CA PHE A 34 -72.41 -10.17 -34.63
C PHE A 34 -71.52 -10.70 -33.49
N PRO A 35 -70.55 -11.59 -33.74
CA PRO A 35 -69.57 -11.97 -32.73
C PRO A 35 -68.81 -10.72 -32.25
N PRO A 36 -68.46 -10.63 -30.95
CA PRO A 36 -67.70 -9.49 -30.42
C PRO A 36 -66.34 -9.41 -31.14
N TYR A 37 -65.96 -8.18 -31.51
CA TYR A 37 -64.64 -7.87 -32.07
C TYR A 37 -63.55 -8.50 -31.20
N PRO A 38 -62.57 -9.24 -31.76
CA PRO A 38 -61.34 -9.49 -31.02
C PRO A 38 -60.71 -8.12 -30.70
N LYS A 39 -60.47 -7.85 -29.42
CA LYS A 39 -59.67 -6.69 -29.00
C LYS A 39 -58.37 -6.73 -29.77
N ALA A 40 -58.08 -5.68 -30.53
CA ALA A 40 -56.76 -5.50 -31.13
C ALA A 40 -55.72 -5.61 -30.00
N ARG A 41 -54.85 -6.63 -30.08
CA ARG A 41 -53.58 -6.64 -29.36
C ARG A 41 -52.84 -5.43 -29.94
N ALA A 42 -52.65 -4.39 -29.13
CA ALA A 42 -51.74 -3.31 -29.51
C ALA A 42 -50.40 -4.00 -29.80
N ALA A 43 -50.00 -4.03 -31.07
CA ALA A 43 -48.64 -4.40 -31.40
C ALA A 43 -47.76 -3.37 -30.68
N ALA A 44 -46.84 -3.83 -29.83
CA ALA A 44 -45.71 -2.99 -29.43
C ALA A 44 -45.04 -2.58 -30.74
N ALA A 45 -45.17 -1.30 -31.10
CA ALA A 45 -44.52 -0.76 -32.26
C ALA A 45 -43.03 -0.62 -31.89
N VAL A 46 -42.27 -1.69 -32.08
CA VAL A 46 -40.81 -1.60 -32.09
C VAL A 46 -40.47 -0.75 -33.30
N THR A 47 -39.92 0.43 -33.05
CA THR A 47 -39.43 1.28 -34.13
C THR A 47 -37.97 0.93 -34.30
N LEU A 48 -37.64 0.28 -35.42
CA LEU A 48 -36.27 0.06 -35.85
C LEU A 48 -35.84 1.28 -36.66
N VAL A 49 -34.82 1.98 -36.19
CA VAL A 49 -34.18 3.08 -36.93
C VAL A 49 -32.81 2.60 -37.37
N ASP A 50 -32.68 2.32 -38.66
CA ASP A 50 -31.43 1.89 -39.28
C ASP A 50 -30.78 3.10 -39.98
N ILE A 51 -29.55 3.47 -39.57
CA ILE A 51 -28.82 4.64 -40.08
C ILE A 51 -27.53 4.23 -40.81
N ILE A 52 -27.67 3.97 -42.11
CA ILE A 52 -26.64 3.39 -42.99
C ILE A 52 -25.61 4.42 -43.54
N SER A 53 -25.71 5.74 -43.27
CA SER A 53 -24.74 6.70 -43.86
C SER A 53 -24.46 7.98 -43.07
N THR A 54 -23.31 8.60 -43.38
CA THR A 54 -22.60 9.74 -42.73
C THR A 54 -23.33 11.08 -42.70
N VAL A 55 -24.66 11.10 -42.76
CA VAL A 55 -25.43 12.32 -42.52
C VAL A 55 -25.52 12.53 -41.02
N ALA A 56 -25.08 13.69 -40.54
CA ALA A 56 -25.27 14.12 -39.16
C ALA A 56 -26.77 14.02 -38.80
N ALA A 57 -27.15 12.95 -38.10
CA ALA A 57 -28.50 12.72 -37.60
C ALA A 57 -28.76 13.62 -36.39
N ALA A 58 -28.69 14.93 -36.59
CA ALA A 58 -29.17 15.89 -35.61
C ALA A 58 -30.71 15.88 -35.68
N ALA A 59 -31.35 15.25 -34.69
CA ALA A 59 -32.80 15.20 -34.44
C ALA A 59 -33.63 14.14 -35.19
N VAL A 60 -33.43 12.85 -34.90
CA VAL A 60 -34.36 11.78 -35.32
C VAL A 60 -35.30 11.30 -34.19
N LEU A 61 -35.01 11.52 -32.90
CA LEU A 61 -35.83 10.98 -31.80
C LEU A 61 -36.38 12.04 -30.84
N ALA A 62 -37.24 12.95 -31.31
CA ALA A 62 -37.86 13.93 -30.40
C ALA A 62 -39.09 13.40 -29.63
N GLU A 63 -39.77 12.34 -30.08
CA GLU A 63 -41.06 11.90 -29.48
C GLU A 63 -41.31 10.38 -29.56
N ALA A 64 -40.28 9.55 -29.40
CA ALA A 64 -40.48 8.10 -29.32
C ALA A 64 -41.08 7.72 -27.95
N HIS A 65 -42.36 7.32 -27.94
CA HIS A 65 -43.09 6.88 -26.73
C HIS A 65 -43.09 5.34 -26.53
N ALA A 66 -42.26 4.62 -27.29
CA ALA A 66 -42.16 3.16 -27.26
C ALA A 66 -40.68 2.71 -27.33
N GLU A 67 -40.43 1.44 -26.99
CA GLU A 67 -39.13 0.79 -27.10
C GLU A 67 -38.55 1.00 -28.51
N THR A 68 -37.39 1.65 -28.58
CA THR A 68 -36.75 2.02 -29.83
C THR A 68 -35.35 1.42 -29.86
N THR A 69 -35.08 0.65 -30.91
CA THR A 69 -33.74 0.13 -31.20
C THR A 69 -33.16 0.96 -32.34
N VAL A 70 -32.00 1.54 -32.10
CA VAL A 70 -31.26 2.33 -33.10
C VAL A 70 -30.01 1.56 -33.48
N ASP A 71 -29.93 1.18 -34.75
CA ASP A 71 -28.79 0.50 -35.35
C ASP A 71 -27.98 1.53 -36.16
N VAL A 72 -26.70 1.66 -35.84
CA VAL A 72 -25.81 2.70 -36.38
C VAL A 72 -24.57 2.10 -37.02
N GLU A 73 -24.56 2.04 -38.35
CA GLU A 73 -23.42 1.51 -39.12
C GLU A 73 -22.32 2.55 -39.43
N SER A 74 -22.47 3.85 -39.11
CA SER A 74 -21.46 4.88 -39.48
C SER A 74 -21.30 6.07 -38.51
N THR A 75 -20.35 6.99 -38.79
CA THR A 75 -19.95 8.08 -37.87
C THR A 75 -21.08 9.06 -37.58
N ILE A 76 -21.66 9.02 -36.36
CA ILE A 76 -22.76 9.89 -35.95
C ILE A 76 -22.45 10.65 -34.66
N ALA A 77 -22.87 11.92 -34.60
CA ALA A 77 -23.11 12.65 -33.35
C ALA A 77 -24.60 12.47 -32.98
N VAL A 78 -24.90 11.60 -32.02
CA VAL A 78 -26.28 11.33 -31.60
C VAL A 78 -26.68 12.34 -30.51
N LEU A 79 -27.53 13.30 -30.84
CA LEU A 79 -28.24 14.11 -29.84
C LEU A 79 -29.75 13.91 -30.01
N GLY A 80 -30.36 13.17 -29.08
CA GLY A 80 -31.81 13.01 -28.99
C GLY A 80 -32.23 12.44 -27.64
N ALA A 81 -33.01 13.20 -26.88
CA ALA A 81 -33.59 12.78 -25.61
C ALA A 81 -34.80 11.86 -25.86
N ALA A 82 -34.68 10.57 -25.54
CA ALA A 82 -35.78 9.61 -25.63
C ALA A 82 -36.34 9.31 -24.24
N HIS A 83 -37.62 9.60 -24.01
CA HIS A 83 -38.26 9.48 -22.69
C HIS A 83 -38.47 8.04 -22.19
N THR A 84 -38.22 7.01 -23.02
CA THR A 84 -38.43 5.60 -22.68
C THR A 84 -37.36 4.70 -23.32
N VAL A 85 -37.17 3.51 -22.71
CA VAL A 85 -36.14 2.49 -22.98
C VAL A 85 -35.58 2.52 -24.41
N THR A 86 -34.29 2.82 -24.52
CA THR A 86 -33.57 2.84 -25.81
C THR A 86 -32.43 1.83 -25.75
N VAL A 87 -32.40 0.91 -26.72
CA VAL A 87 -31.22 0.07 -27.00
C VAL A 87 -30.50 0.71 -28.17
N VAL A 88 -29.26 1.13 -27.96
CA VAL A 88 -28.42 1.68 -29.02
C VAL A 88 -27.33 0.66 -29.31
N ASP A 89 -27.34 0.13 -30.52
CA ASP A 89 -26.36 -0.82 -31.02
C ASP A 89 -25.45 -0.12 -32.03
N VAL A 90 -24.14 -0.23 -31.86
CA VAL A 90 -23.12 0.42 -32.67
C VAL A 90 -22.13 -0.63 -33.14
N GLU A 91 -22.35 -1.19 -34.34
CA GLU A 91 -21.57 -2.33 -34.85
C GLU A 91 -20.24 -1.94 -35.57
N SER A 92 -19.90 -0.65 -35.72
CA SER A 92 -18.77 -0.23 -36.58
C SER A 92 -17.81 0.81 -35.98
N SER A 93 -16.58 0.86 -36.54
CA SER A 93 -15.46 1.66 -36.03
C SER A 93 -15.74 3.17 -36.10
N ILE A 94 -16.40 3.70 -35.08
CA ILE A 94 -16.97 5.05 -35.09
C ILE A 94 -16.28 5.96 -34.06
N THR A 95 -16.08 7.22 -34.42
CA THR A 95 -15.82 8.28 -33.44
C THR A 95 -17.16 8.85 -32.97
N ALA A 96 -17.73 8.30 -31.90
CA ALA A 96 -18.95 8.82 -31.29
C ALA A 96 -18.60 10.00 -30.36
N ARG A 97 -18.87 11.22 -30.84
CA ARG A 97 -18.45 12.44 -30.13
C ARG A 97 -19.27 12.77 -28.89
N THR A 98 -20.57 12.51 -28.91
CA THR A 98 -21.46 12.77 -27.77
C THR A 98 -22.71 11.91 -27.90
N VAL A 99 -23.05 11.14 -26.86
CA VAL A 99 -24.35 10.48 -26.73
C VAL A 99 -25.03 11.09 -25.50
N VAL A 100 -26.16 11.77 -25.71
CA VAL A 100 -26.99 12.29 -24.61
C VAL A 100 -28.26 11.46 -24.57
N ALA A 101 -28.34 10.50 -23.65
CA ALA A 101 -29.52 9.69 -23.43
C ALA A 101 -30.20 10.18 -22.14
N VAL A 102 -31.41 10.72 -22.27
CA VAL A 102 -32.27 11.11 -21.14
C VAL A 102 -33.41 10.11 -21.09
N ALA A 103 -33.13 8.88 -20.67
CA ALA A 103 -34.08 7.78 -20.66
C ALA A 103 -34.10 7.09 -19.30
N THR A 104 -35.29 6.62 -18.90
CA THR A 104 -35.53 5.80 -17.70
C THR A 104 -34.69 4.51 -17.64
N ALA A 105 -34.28 3.98 -18.80
CA ALA A 105 -33.32 2.89 -18.92
C ALA A 105 -32.62 2.97 -20.28
N THR A 106 -31.30 2.82 -20.32
CA THR A 106 -30.53 2.78 -21.57
C THR A 106 -29.60 1.57 -21.54
N VAL A 107 -29.62 0.76 -22.60
CA VAL A 107 -28.57 -0.22 -22.89
C VAL A 107 -27.79 0.32 -24.09
N LEU A 108 -26.51 0.61 -23.86
CA LEU A 108 -25.59 1.02 -24.93
C LEU A 108 -24.65 -0.15 -25.17
N ASP A 109 -24.82 -0.82 -26.31
CA ASP A 109 -23.93 -1.88 -26.77
C ASP A 109 -22.95 -1.27 -27.79
N LEU A 110 -21.66 -1.34 -27.48
CA LEU A 110 -20.60 -0.82 -28.33
C LEU A 110 -19.75 -1.99 -28.82
N ASP A 111 -19.94 -2.38 -30.09
CA ASP A 111 -19.03 -3.28 -30.78
C ASP A 111 -17.98 -2.46 -31.57
N SER A 112 -16.80 -3.04 -31.79
CA SER A 112 -15.64 -2.45 -32.49
C SER A 112 -14.90 -1.26 -31.82
N THR A 113 -13.83 -0.75 -32.46
CA THR A 113 -12.80 0.20 -31.98
C THR A 113 -13.31 1.64 -31.72
N THR A 114 -14.50 1.77 -31.15
CA THR A 114 -15.23 3.02 -31.01
C THR A 114 -14.58 3.94 -29.98
N THR A 115 -14.43 5.22 -30.32
CA THR A 115 -13.98 6.24 -29.36
C THR A 115 -15.20 7.02 -28.89
N LEU A 116 -15.58 6.85 -27.62
CA LEU A 116 -16.67 7.61 -26.98
C LEU A 116 -16.04 8.80 -26.27
N THR A 117 -16.39 10.03 -26.66
CA THR A 117 -15.74 11.26 -26.15
C THR A 117 -16.57 12.00 -25.07
N ALA A 118 -17.86 11.68 -24.95
CA ALA A 118 -18.73 12.12 -23.86
C ALA A 118 -20.05 11.35 -23.88
N ALA A 119 -20.39 10.65 -22.81
CA ALA A 119 -21.75 10.16 -22.58
C ALA A 119 -22.36 10.91 -21.41
N ALA A 120 -23.50 11.55 -21.64
CA ALA A 120 -24.33 12.12 -20.58
C ALA A 120 -25.59 11.25 -20.50
N VAL A 121 -25.62 10.36 -19.51
CA VAL A 121 -26.79 9.53 -19.22
C VAL A 121 -27.52 10.17 -18.06
N ALA A 122 -28.77 10.57 -18.30
CA ALA A 122 -29.60 11.24 -17.32
C ALA A 122 -30.77 10.32 -16.92
N GLU A 123 -30.70 9.87 -15.66
CA GLU A 123 -31.83 9.42 -14.84
C GLU A 123 -32.45 8.04 -15.16
N LEU A 124 -31.87 6.96 -14.61
CA LEU A 124 -32.48 6.03 -13.63
C LEU A 124 -31.67 4.73 -13.50
N VAL A 125 -31.42 4.03 -14.61
CA VAL A 125 -30.55 2.83 -14.66
C VAL A 125 -29.88 2.76 -16.04
N SER A 126 -28.58 2.51 -16.09
CA SER A 126 -27.87 2.34 -17.37
C SER A 126 -26.93 1.16 -17.33
N THR A 127 -27.01 0.32 -18.35
CA THR A 127 -26.00 -0.70 -18.64
C THR A 127 -25.23 -0.24 -19.88
N ILE A 128 -23.93 -0.07 -19.74
CA ILE A 128 -23.04 0.19 -20.87
C ILE A 128 -22.23 -1.09 -21.04
N GLU A 129 -22.43 -1.77 -22.17
CA GLU A 129 -21.71 -2.98 -22.53
C GLU A 129 -20.68 -2.63 -23.61
N VAL A 130 -19.44 -3.07 -23.40
CA VAL A 130 -18.31 -2.66 -24.22
C VAL A 130 -17.49 -3.87 -24.64
N ASN A 131 -17.77 -4.38 -25.85
CA ASN A 131 -17.33 -5.72 -26.29
C ASN A 131 -16.01 -5.77 -27.09
N SER A 132 -15.34 -4.64 -27.34
CA SER A 132 -14.04 -4.61 -28.04
C SER A 132 -13.20 -3.37 -27.71
N THR A 133 -11.91 -3.29 -28.10
CA THR A 133 -10.92 -2.26 -27.66
C THR A 133 -11.30 -0.79 -27.90
N PRO A 134 -11.93 -0.08 -26.95
CA PRO A 134 -12.38 1.29 -27.19
C PRO A 134 -11.51 2.28 -26.41
N MET A 135 -11.44 3.51 -26.92
CA MET A 135 -11.02 4.64 -26.10
C MET A 135 -12.29 5.31 -25.57
N VAL A 136 -12.62 5.03 -24.31
CA VAL A 136 -13.72 5.73 -23.63
C VAL A 136 -13.13 6.90 -22.84
N THR A 137 -13.36 8.10 -23.35
CA THR A 137 -12.89 9.36 -22.76
C THR A 137 -14.10 10.20 -22.38
N GLY A 138 -14.22 10.60 -21.11
CA GLY A 138 -15.19 11.57 -20.62
C GLY A 138 -16.60 11.02 -20.33
N VAL A 139 -16.75 9.86 -19.68
CA VAL A 139 -18.09 9.40 -19.25
C VAL A 139 -18.55 10.24 -18.06
N ALA A 140 -19.36 11.27 -18.34
CA ALA A 140 -20.07 12.02 -17.31
C ALA A 140 -21.42 11.33 -17.04
N ALA A 141 -21.39 10.19 -16.36
CA ALA A 141 -22.62 9.52 -15.92
C ALA A 141 -23.19 10.25 -14.71
N ARG A 142 -24.25 11.05 -14.93
CA ARG A 142 -25.04 11.62 -13.84
C ARG A 142 -26.24 10.72 -13.58
N ALA A 143 -25.96 9.52 -13.07
CA ALA A 143 -26.98 8.59 -12.63
C ALA A 143 -27.54 9.03 -11.27
N VAL A 144 -28.83 8.79 -11.03
CA VAL A 144 -29.52 9.16 -9.79
C VAL A 144 -29.71 7.94 -8.87
N LEU A 145 -29.52 6.71 -9.37
CA LEU A 145 -29.77 5.46 -8.64
C LEU A 145 -28.64 4.44 -8.82
N GLU A 146 -28.47 3.85 -10.01
CA GLU A 146 -27.49 2.78 -10.25
C GLU A 146 -26.99 2.77 -11.71
N SER A 147 -25.69 2.55 -11.91
CA SER A 147 -25.09 2.34 -13.24
C SER A 147 -24.18 1.12 -13.23
N ILE A 148 -24.33 0.23 -14.21
CA ILE A 148 -23.44 -0.90 -14.45
C ILE A 148 -22.65 -0.62 -15.73
N VAL A 149 -21.33 -0.64 -15.64
CA VAL A 149 -20.44 -0.56 -16.80
C VAL A 149 -19.72 -1.89 -16.90
N ASP A 150 -20.05 -2.67 -17.93
CA ASP A 150 -19.42 -3.96 -18.20
C ASP A 150 -18.44 -3.80 -19.37
N VAL A 151 -17.16 -4.04 -19.10
CA VAL A 151 -16.08 -3.94 -20.07
C VAL A 151 -15.39 -5.29 -20.23
N THR A 152 -15.73 -5.99 -21.30
CA THR A 152 -15.23 -7.34 -21.57
C THR A 152 -13.89 -7.36 -22.33
N SER A 153 -13.34 -6.19 -22.70
CA SER A 153 -12.17 -6.06 -23.60
C SER A 153 -11.13 -4.99 -23.19
N THR A 154 -9.94 -4.98 -23.82
CA THR A 154 -8.86 -4.04 -23.48
C THR A 154 -9.20 -2.60 -23.83
N GLY A 155 -9.52 -1.79 -22.83
CA GLY A 155 -9.92 -0.40 -22.99
C GLY A 155 -9.11 0.59 -22.16
N ARG A 156 -9.31 1.87 -22.47
CA ARG A 156 -8.89 2.98 -21.61
C ARG A 156 -10.13 3.74 -21.16
N LEU A 157 -10.38 3.77 -19.85
CA LEU A 157 -11.43 4.58 -19.24
C LEU A 157 -10.78 5.87 -18.69
N ALA A 158 -11.20 7.04 -19.18
CA ALA A 158 -10.65 8.31 -18.71
C ALA A 158 -11.75 9.31 -18.34
N GLY A 159 -11.85 9.65 -17.04
CA GLY A 159 -12.75 10.70 -16.53
C GLY A 159 -14.19 10.25 -16.28
N GLY A 160 -14.62 10.38 -15.03
CA GLY A 160 -16.01 10.27 -14.60
C GLY A 160 -16.23 10.95 -13.26
N VAL A 161 -17.40 11.60 -13.13
CA VAL A 161 -17.95 12.12 -11.87
C VAL A 161 -19.27 11.39 -11.69
N THR A 162 -19.36 10.50 -10.70
CA THR A 162 -20.60 9.79 -10.38
C THR A 162 -21.19 10.36 -9.10
N GLU A 163 -22.47 10.75 -9.15
CA GLU A 163 -23.24 11.21 -7.98
C GLU A 163 -24.01 10.04 -7.30
N ALA A 164 -23.98 8.82 -7.87
CA ALA A 164 -24.73 7.64 -7.41
C ALA A 164 -23.89 6.36 -7.45
N GLU A 165 -24.47 5.27 -6.92
CA GLU A 165 -23.84 3.94 -6.84
C GLU A 165 -23.50 3.43 -8.25
N THR A 166 -22.25 3.05 -8.46
CA THR A 166 -21.75 2.58 -9.75
C THR A 166 -21.01 1.28 -9.54
N VAL A 167 -21.37 0.26 -10.34
CA VAL A 167 -20.63 -1.00 -10.45
C VAL A 167 -19.89 -0.98 -11.77
N VAL A 168 -18.57 -1.06 -11.73
CA VAL A 168 -17.74 -1.24 -12.93
C VAL A 168 -17.21 -2.66 -12.89
N ASP A 169 -17.67 -3.49 -13.82
CA ASP A 169 -17.19 -4.87 -14.00
C ASP A 169 -16.23 -4.89 -15.20
N VAL A 170 -15.02 -5.36 -14.97
CA VAL A 170 -13.95 -5.38 -15.96
C VAL A 170 -13.42 -6.80 -16.11
N THR A 171 -13.83 -7.48 -17.19
CA THR A 171 -13.42 -8.88 -17.41
C THR A 171 -12.00 -9.02 -17.99
N SER A 172 -11.39 -7.96 -18.54
CA SER A 172 -10.06 -8.01 -19.18
C SER A 172 -9.18 -6.77 -18.91
N SER A 173 -7.93 -6.72 -19.38
CA SER A 173 -6.94 -5.73 -18.91
C SER A 173 -7.28 -4.30 -19.35
N ILE A 174 -7.40 -3.36 -18.42
CA ILE A 174 -7.71 -1.94 -18.69
C ILE A 174 -6.57 -1.03 -18.23
N GLU A 175 -6.22 -0.05 -19.07
CA GLU A 175 -5.42 1.11 -18.64
C GLU A 175 -6.38 2.18 -18.12
N ALA A 176 -6.67 2.16 -16.82
CA ALA A 176 -7.60 3.12 -16.21
C ALA A 176 -6.88 4.42 -15.89
N VAL A 177 -7.25 5.51 -16.59
CA VAL A 177 -6.61 6.82 -16.43
C VAL A 177 -7.52 7.75 -15.64
N ALA A 178 -7.20 7.93 -14.35
CA ALA A 178 -7.71 8.97 -13.46
C ALA A 178 -9.24 9.13 -13.42
N VAL A 179 -9.90 8.36 -12.55
CA VAL A 179 -11.27 8.69 -12.08
C VAL A 179 -11.16 9.91 -11.17
N THR A 180 -11.79 11.02 -11.55
CA THR A 180 -11.44 12.35 -11.01
C THR A 180 -12.34 12.80 -9.84
N ALA A 181 -13.47 12.14 -9.57
CA ALA A 181 -14.25 12.30 -8.34
C ALA A 181 -15.33 11.21 -8.23
N VAL A 182 -15.45 10.56 -7.07
CA VAL A 182 -16.49 9.58 -6.77
C VAL A 182 -17.26 10.08 -5.54
N ALA A 183 -18.48 10.57 -5.71
CA ALA A 183 -19.25 11.21 -4.64
C ALA A 183 -20.15 10.24 -3.84
N ALA A 184 -20.29 8.98 -4.28
CA ALA A 184 -21.12 7.94 -3.67
C ALA A 184 -20.39 6.58 -3.65
N ALA A 185 -20.96 5.56 -3.00
CA ALA A 185 -20.35 4.22 -2.94
C ALA A 185 -20.11 3.67 -4.35
N THR A 186 -18.90 3.24 -4.67
CA THR A 186 -18.57 2.60 -5.95
C THR A 186 -17.91 1.27 -5.66
N ALA A 187 -18.41 0.24 -6.33
CA ALA A 187 -17.80 -1.08 -6.40
C ALA A 187 -17.11 -1.21 -7.76
N VAL A 188 -15.81 -1.43 -7.76
CA VAL A 188 -15.06 -1.75 -8.98
C VAL A 188 -14.60 -3.19 -8.84
N ASP A 189 -15.12 -4.07 -9.69
CA ASP A 189 -14.74 -5.48 -9.79
C ASP A 189 -13.89 -5.66 -11.05
N VAL A 190 -12.72 -6.27 -10.90
CA VAL A 190 -11.71 -6.34 -11.94
C VAL A 190 -11.13 -7.74 -12.00
N ALA A 191 -11.38 -8.46 -13.08
CA ALA A 191 -10.88 -9.82 -13.25
C ALA A 191 -9.39 -9.91 -13.67
N SER A 192 -8.73 -8.81 -14.08
CA SER A 192 -7.35 -8.86 -14.60
C SER A 192 -6.54 -7.54 -14.51
N ASN A 193 -5.29 -7.55 -14.98
CA ASN A 193 -4.30 -6.46 -14.89
C ASN A 193 -4.87 -5.04 -15.14
N ILE A 194 -4.84 -4.20 -14.10
CA ILE A 194 -5.07 -2.75 -14.18
C ILE A 194 -3.80 -1.98 -13.79
N ILE A 195 -3.52 -0.90 -14.55
CA ILE A 195 -2.65 0.20 -14.09
C ILE A 195 -3.56 1.36 -13.71
N LEU A 196 -3.74 1.62 -12.41
CA LEU A 196 -4.44 2.81 -11.93
C LEU A 196 -3.46 3.99 -11.91
N ALA A 197 -3.62 4.95 -12.82
CA ALA A 197 -2.89 6.21 -12.70
C ALA A 197 -3.57 7.09 -11.63
N ALA A 198 -2.97 7.11 -10.43
CA ALA A 198 -3.23 7.98 -9.27
C ALA A 198 -4.53 8.81 -9.31
N PRO A 199 -5.65 8.33 -8.72
CA PRO A 199 -6.81 9.17 -8.53
C PRO A 199 -6.59 10.12 -7.34
N SER A 200 -6.87 11.41 -7.55
CA SER A 200 -7.06 12.38 -6.46
C SER A 200 -8.47 12.19 -5.92
N VAL A 201 -8.67 11.21 -5.04
CA VAL A 201 -10.01 10.91 -4.51
C VAL A 201 -10.32 11.82 -3.32
N ASP A 202 -11.28 12.74 -3.49
CA ASP A 202 -12.16 13.15 -2.39
C ASP A 202 -13.23 12.06 -2.26
N ALA A 203 -12.87 10.92 -1.66
CA ALA A 203 -13.76 9.76 -1.57
C ALA A 203 -14.85 9.97 -0.52
N ALA A 204 -16.09 9.58 -0.86
CA ALA A 204 -17.11 9.26 0.13
C ALA A 204 -16.66 8.09 1.02
N PRO A 205 -17.19 7.95 2.26
CA PRO A 205 -16.66 7.02 3.27
C PRO A 205 -16.74 5.51 2.97
N GLU A 206 -17.26 5.08 1.82
CA GLU A 206 -17.48 3.65 1.48
C GLU A 206 -17.16 3.38 -0.01
N THR A 207 -15.89 3.33 -0.38
CA THR A 207 -15.45 2.82 -1.70
C THR A 207 -14.82 1.45 -1.51
N ILE A 208 -15.35 0.43 -2.20
CA ILE A 208 -14.81 -0.93 -2.22
C ILE A 208 -14.22 -1.16 -3.59
N VAL A 209 -12.92 -1.45 -3.65
CA VAL A 209 -12.26 -1.90 -4.87
C VAL A 209 -11.93 -3.37 -4.65
N ASP A 210 -12.57 -4.24 -5.43
CA ASP A 210 -12.34 -5.68 -5.44
C ASP A 210 -11.47 -6.01 -6.66
N ILE A 211 -10.33 -6.67 -6.41
CA ILE A 211 -9.33 -6.92 -7.45
C ILE A 211 -9.08 -8.42 -7.56
N GLY A 212 -9.60 -9.00 -8.63
CA GLY A 212 -9.25 -10.32 -9.13
C GLY A 212 -7.80 -10.44 -9.61
N SER A 213 -7.34 -11.68 -9.72
CA SER A 213 -5.94 -12.11 -9.70
C SER A 213 -4.86 -11.33 -10.48
N THR A 214 -3.64 -11.34 -9.92
CA THR A 214 -2.34 -10.90 -10.53
C THR A 214 -2.15 -9.42 -10.87
N THR A 215 -2.86 -8.51 -10.20
CA THR A 215 -2.79 -7.07 -10.50
C THR A 215 -1.69 -6.32 -9.73
N THR A 216 -1.01 -5.37 -10.39
CA THR A 216 -0.06 -4.43 -9.76
C THR A 216 -0.71 -3.05 -9.67
N VAL A 217 -1.13 -2.64 -8.47
CA VAL A 217 -1.65 -1.29 -8.23
C VAL A 217 -0.48 -0.36 -7.91
N THR A 218 -0.26 0.70 -8.70
CA THR A 218 0.77 1.71 -8.44
C THR A 218 0.14 3.08 -8.17
N GLY A 219 0.64 3.81 -7.17
CA GLY A 219 0.32 5.24 -7.00
C GLY A 219 -1.00 5.60 -6.30
N VAL A 220 -1.53 4.76 -5.41
CA VAL A 220 -2.68 5.15 -4.55
C VAL A 220 -2.21 6.16 -3.49
N ALA A 221 -2.43 7.44 -3.76
CA ALA A 221 -2.28 8.49 -2.77
C ALA A 221 -3.60 8.61 -1.98
N ALA A 222 -3.76 7.79 -0.93
CA ALA A 222 -4.89 7.92 -0.03
C ALA A 222 -4.80 9.26 0.73
N SER A 223 -5.73 10.17 0.43
CA SER A 223 -6.05 11.30 1.30
C SER A 223 -6.58 10.74 2.62
N ALA A 224 -5.97 11.11 3.75
CA ALA A 224 -6.12 10.48 5.06
C ALA A 224 -7.53 10.56 5.72
N ALA A 225 -8.58 10.94 4.98
CA ALA A 225 -9.89 11.28 5.53
C ALA A 225 -11.02 10.23 5.30
N ALA A 226 -10.85 9.25 4.42
CA ALA A 226 -11.87 8.23 4.14
C ALA A 226 -11.27 6.82 4.14
N VAL A 227 -11.91 5.91 4.87
CA VAL A 227 -11.53 4.49 4.91
C VAL A 227 -12.06 3.83 3.64
N SER A 228 -11.27 3.81 2.58
CA SER A 228 -11.50 2.95 1.43
C SER A 228 -10.91 1.56 1.74
N THR A 229 -11.75 0.55 1.88
CA THR A 229 -11.29 -0.85 1.97
C THR A 229 -11.01 -1.35 0.56
N VAL A 230 -9.73 -1.59 0.25
CA VAL A 230 -9.33 -2.35 -0.92
C VAL A 230 -9.31 -3.80 -0.49
N ASP A 231 -10.21 -4.62 -1.02
CA ASP A 231 -10.19 -6.06 -0.82
C ASP A 231 -9.41 -6.68 -1.99
N VAL A 232 -8.40 -7.51 -1.68
CA VAL A 232 -7.57 -8.15 -2.69
C VAL A 232 -7.61 -9.64 -2.40
N GLU A 233 -8.50 -10.38 -3.08
CA GLU A 233 -8.70 -11.81 -2.84
C GLU A 233 -7.52 -12.71 -3.34
N SER A 234 -6.39 -12.14 -3.75
CA SER A 234 -5.22 -12.91 -4.21
C SER A 234 -3.89 -12.16 -4.06
N THR A 235 -2.78 -12.79 -4.47
CA THR A 235 -1.36 -12.43 -4.25
C THR A 235 -0.88 -11.06 -4.77
N GLY A 236 -1.76 -10.09 -5.02
CA GLY A 236 -1.41 -8.73 -5.42
C GLY A 236 -0.81 -7.94 -4.26
N THR A 237 0.39 -7.41 -4.44
CA THR A 237 1.00 -6.47 -3.49
C THR A 237 0.47 -5.06 -3.78
N VAL A 238 -0.25 -4.46 -2.82
CA VAL A 238 -0.53 -3.02 -2.84
C VAL A 238 0.75 -2.29 -2.43
N GLU A 239 1.53 -1.85 -3.42
CA GLU A 239 2.70 -1.02 -3.15
C GLU A 239 2.25 0.43 -3.00
N GLN A 240 2.08 0.89 -1.76
CA GLN A 240 1.90 2.31 -1.50
C GLN A 240 3.21 3.01 -1.89
N VAL A 241 3.25 3.55 -3.11
CA VAL A 241 4.37 4.34 -3.61
C VAL A 241 4.36 5.70 -2.93
N VAL A 242 4.75 5.74 -1.65
CA VAL A 242 5.19 6.99 -1.03
C VAL A 242 6.41 7.42 -1.85
N PRO A 243 6.43 8.64 -2.43
CA PRO A 243 7.57 9.10 -3.20
C PRO A 243 8.84 8.89 -2.38
N PRO A 244 9.87 8.23 -2.92
CA PRO A 244 11.07 7.91 -2.15
C PRO A 244 11.66 9.23 -1.63
N PHE A 245 11.69 9.39 -0.31
CA PHE A 245 12.35 10.53 0.31
C PHE A 245 13.85 10.22 0.36
N PRO A 246 14.68 10.84 -0.49
CA PRO A 246 16.09 10.50 -0.53
C PRO A 246 16.75 10.88 0.81
N PRO A 247 17.73 10.09 1.30
CA PRO A 247 18.53 10.48 2.45
C PRO A 247 19.04 11.91 2.27
N SER A 248 18.71 12.76 3.23
CA SER A 248 18.94 14.20 3.15
C SER A 248 19.78 14.68 4.34
N GLY A 249 20.72 15.57 4.10
CA GLY A 249 21.65 16.02 5.12
C GLY A 249 22.24 17.39 4.81
N MET A 250 22.31 18.24 5.83
CA MET A 250 22.88 19.58 5.72
C MET A 250 23.87 19.88 6.84
N ASN A 251 24.96 20.55 6.50
CA ASN A 251 25.97 21.07 7.41
C ASN A 251 25.81 22.58 7.57
N LYS A 252 26.07 23.08 8.78
CA LYS A 252 26.04 24.51 9.04
C LYS A 252 27.12 25.20 8.19
N SER A 253 26.72 26.13 7.34
CA SER A 253 27.65 26.90 6.49
C SER A 253 28.06 28.18 7.20
N GLY A 254 29.33 28.23 7.62
CA GLY A 254 29.89 29.34 8.41
C GLY A 254 29.40 29.40 9.86
N ASN A 255 30.14 30.11 10.68
CA ASN A 255 29.80 30.33 12.09
C ASN A 255 28.58 31.25 12.23
N TYR A 256 27.77 31.04 13.27
CA TYR A 256 26.62 31.89 13.59
C TYR A 256 26.62 32.29 15.06
N THR A 257 26.62 33.60 15.34
CA THR A 257 26.56 34.12 16.70
C THR A 257 25.11 34.30 17.13
N LEU A 258 24.63 33.50 18.10
CA LEU A 258 23.29 33.66 18.64
C LEU A 258 23.18 35.00 19.40
N PRO A 259 22.11 35.76 19.19
CA PRO A 259 21.81 36.94 19.99
C PRO A 259 21.71 36.59 21.49
N SER A 260 22.21 37.48 22.35
CA SER A 260 22.26 37.33 23.81
C SER A 260 20.91 37.61 24.49
N THR A 261 19.85 36.95 24.04
CA THR A 261 18.47 37.34 24.39
C THR A 261 17.64 36.25 25.06
N ASN A 262 18.22 35.12 25.50
CA ASN A 262 17.43 34.00 26.07
C ASN A 262 16.23 33.62 25.17
N THR A 263 16.44 33.66 23.86
CA THR A 263 15.41 33.31 22.86
C THR A 263 15.96 32.28 21.89
N TRP A 264 15.05 31.53 21.28
CA TRP A 264 15.39 30.57 20.23
C TRP A 264 15.57 31.30 18.90
N HIS A 265 16.63 30.96 18.18
CA HIS A 265 16.92 31.50 16.86
C HIS A 265 16.99 30.37 15.85
N THR A 266 16.37 30.56 14.68
CA THR A 266 16.53 29.64 13.55
C THR A 266 17.92 29.79 12.97
N MET A 267 18.61 28.67 12.78
CA MET A 267 19.99 28.66 12.29
C MET A 267 19.98 28.98 10.80
N PRO A 268 20.60 30.10 10.37
CA PRO A 268 20.66 30.43 8.96
C PRO A 268 21.80 29.68 8.26
N THR A 269 21.79 29.71 6.94
CA THR A 269 22.90 29.29 6.06
C THR A 269 23.37 27.86 6.28
N TRP A 270 22.92 26.99 5.39
CA TRP A 270 23.26 25.57 5.36
C TRP A 270 23.90 25.23 4.02
N ALA A 271 24.77 24.22 4.02
CA ALA A 271 25.33 23.62 2.82
C ALA A 271 24.99 22.13 2.81
N ILE A 272 24.84 21.55 1.62
CA ILE A 272 24.60 20.11 1.48
C ILE A 272 25.73 19.34 2.16
N ARG A 273 25.37 18.33 2.97
CA ARG A 273 26.33 17.48 3.66
C ARG A 273 26.90 16.45 2.69
N SER A 274 28.23 16.25 2.75
CA SER A 274 28.87 15.17 1.99
C SER A 274 28.23 13.82 2.33
N GLY A 275 27.93 13.01 1.30
CA GLY A 275 27.18 11.76 1.42
C GLY A 275 25.66 11.88 1.23
N TYR A 276 25.13 13.10 1.08
CA TYR A 276 23.69 13.36 0.86
C TYR A 276 23.46 14.26 -0.36
N PRO A 277 23.92 13.85 -1.57
CA PRO A 277 23.94 14.72 -2.75
C PRO A 277 22.56 15.21 -3.19
N ASP A 278 21.50 14.44 -2.88
CA ASP A 278 20.12 14.71 -3.29
C ASP A 278 19.38 15.62 -2.29
N THR A 279 20.08 16.15 -1.29
CA THR A 279 19.47 17.05 -0.30
C THR A 279 18.98 18.33 -0.97
N VAL A 280 17.68 18.59 -0.89
CA VAL A 280 17.10 19.89 -1.25
C VAL A 280 16.95 20.73 0.02
N ILE A 281 17.80 21.77 0.14
CA ILE A 281 17.71 22.75 1.23
C ILE A 281 16.75 23.86 0.80
N VAL A 282 15.62 23.99 1.48
CA VAL A 282 14.66 25.07 1.26
C VAL A 282 14.77 26.08 2.39
N THR A 283 15.17 27.31 2.04
CA THR A 283 15.47 28.38 3.00
C THR A 283 16.56 27.98 4.01
N ASN A 284 16.19 27.44 5.17
CA ASN A 284 17.09 27.07 6.26
C ASN A 284 16.74 25.68 6.83
N GLY A 285 16.11 24.83 6.02
CA GLY A 285 15.65 23.51 6.44
C GLY A 285 15.59 22.51 5.30
N ILE A 286 15.12 21.31 5.61
CA ILE A 286 14.86 20.24 4.65
C ILE A 286 13.34 20.02 4.62
N GLU A 287 12.75 19.98 3.44
CA GLU A 287 11.32 19.69 3.27
C GLU A 287 11.03 18.21 3.45
N VAL A 288 10.02 17.85 4.23
CA VAL A 288 9.53 16.49 4.39
C VAL A 288 8.09 16.45 3.87
N PRO A 289 7.79 15.68 2.80
CA PRO A 289 6.44 15.59 2.25
C PRO A 289 5.41 15.07 3.28
N ALA A 290 4.12 15.32 3.02
CA ALA A 290 3.05 14.77 3.85
C ALA A 290 3.09 13.24 3.89
N GLY A 291 2.82 12.64 5.04
CA GLY A 291 2.78 11.18 5.24
C GLY A 291 4.15 10.52 5.39
N VAL A 292 5.25 11.18 5.01
CA VAL A 292 6.61 10.64 5.12
C VAL A 292 7.05 10.60 6.58
N GLU A 293 7.53 9.43 6.99
CA GLU A 293 8.21 9.22 8.27
C GLU A 293 9.72 9.29 8.05
N VAL A 294 10.42 10.05 8.90
CA VAL A 294 11.86 10.24 8.83
C VAL A 294 12.54 9.99 10.16
N MET A 295 13.71 9.40 10.10
CA MET A 295 14.64 9.32 11.21
C MET A 295 15.48 10.60 11.23
N VAL A 296 15.30 11.38 12.29
CA VAL A 296 15.92 12.68 12.50
C VAL A 296 17.15 12.54 13.40
N ALA A 297 18.28 13.02 12.93
CA ALA A 297 19.48 13.22 13.76
C ALA A 297 20.04 14.62 13.52
N GLY A 298 20.63 15.22 14.54
CA GLY A 298 21.23 16.53 14.39
C GLY A 298 22.09 16.93 15.56
N GLN A 299 22.99 17.86 15.30
CA GLN A 299 23.99 18.31 16.26
C GLN A 299 24.29 19.78 16.03
N LEU A 300 24.53 20.53 17.11
CA LEU A 300 25.19 21.83 17.07
C LEU A 300 26.44 21.78 17.94
N THR A 301 27.58 22.22 17.37
CA THR A 301 28.81 22.47 18.14
C THR A 301 28.91 23.94 18.47
N PHE A 302 29.13 24.24 19.75
CA PHE A 302 29.28 25.60 20.24
C PHE A 302 30.75 25.92 20.51
N GLY A 303 31.22 27.03 19.95
CA GLY A 303 32.55 27.57 20.17
C GLY A 303 32.53 28.74 21.14
N TYR A 304 33.48 28.77 22.07
CA TYR A 304 33.74 29.91 22.94
C TYR A 304 35.14 30.44 22.71
N THR A 305 35.30 31.75 22.88
CA THR A 305 36.63 32.40 22.92
C THR A 305 37.25 32.39 24.32
N ASP A 306 36.49 32.04 25.37
CA ASP A 306 36.96 32.02 26.76
C ASP A 306 36.54 30.75 27.52
N SER A 307 37.25 30.46 28.62
CA SER A 307 37.19 29.22 29.40
C SER A 307 36.03 29.13 30.40
N PHE A 308 34.96 29.91 30.24
CA PHE A 308 33.86 29.97 31.22
C PHE A 308 32.80 28.87 31.01
N SER A 309 32.54 28.09 32.06
CA SER A 309 31.72 26.87 32.05
C SER A 309 30.24 27.05 32.46
N GLY A 310 29.67 28.25 32.34
CA GLY A 310 28.36 28.59 32.93
C GLY A 310 27.16 28.70 32.00
N ASN A 311 27.33 28.65 30.67
CA ASN A 311 26.23 28.94 29.74
C ASN A 311 25.46 27.69 29.35
N GLY A 312 24.13 27.74 29.49
CA GLY A 312 23.22 26.72 28.99
C GLY A 312 23.00 26.93 27.49
N MET A 313 23.62 26.08 26.68
CA MET A 313 23.36 26.01 25.24
C MET A 313 22.32 24.94 24.98
N ARG A 314 21.42 25.16 24.02
CA ARG A 314 20.39 24.18 23.66
C ARG A 314 20.17 24.16 22.16
N MET A 315 19.73 23.01 21.68
CA MET A 315 19.31 22.79 20.30
C MET A 315 17.88 22.26 20.30
N ARG A 316 17.09 22.63 19.30
CA ARG A 316 15.84 21.95 18.97
C ARG A 316 15.63 21.88 17.47
N VAL A 317 14.81 20.91 17.03
CA VAL A 317 14.33 20.79 15.65
C VAL A 317 12.85 21.13 15.63
N MET A 318 12.47 21.93 14.65
CA MET A 318 11.10 22.40 14.43
C MET A 318 10.58 21.86 13.10
N ALA A 319 9.35 21.34 13.08
CA ALA A 319 8.57 21.11 11.87
C ALA A 319 7.54 22.25 11.76
N GLY A 320 7.81 23.22 10.89
CA GLY A 320 7.05 24.48 10.87
C GLY A 320 7.09 25.18 12.22
N ALA A 321 5.94 25.31 12.89
CA ALA A 321 5.82 25.91 14.22
C ALA A 321 5.95 24.90 15.38
N THR A 322 5.95 23.60 15.11
CA THR A 322 5.92 22.54 16.11
C THR A 322 7.32 22.07 16.46
N GLN A 323 7.67 22.01 17.75
CA GLN A 323 8.94 21.43 18.19
C GLN A 323 8.83 19.90 18.17
N ILE A 324 9.73 19.22 17.46
CA ILE A 324 9.72 17.76 17.30
C ILE A 324 10.86 17.05 18.02
N GLY A 325 11.92 17.79 18.41
CA GLY A 325 13.01 17.26 19.22
C GLY A 325 13.82 18.37 19.86
N ALA A 326 14.36 18.16 21.06
CA ALA A 326 15.18 19.14 21.76
C ALA A 326 16.21 18.47 22.68
N VAL A 327 17.35 19.13 22.85
CA VAL A 327 18.41 18.68 23.76
C VAL A 327 19.11 19.89 24.38
N ALA A 328 19.49 19.74 25.66
CA ALA A 328 20.39 20.67 26.31
C ALA A 328 21.83 20.25 26.06
N GLY A 329 22.67 21.18 25.64
CA GLY A 329 24.11 20.98 25.55
C GLY A 329 24.75 21.00 26.94
N THR A 330 25.82 20.23 27.10
CA THR A 330 26.67 20.29 28.30
C THR A 330 27.40 21.64 28.35
N PRO A 331 27.55 22.30 29.51
CA PRO A 331 28.35 23.53 29.59
C PRO A 331 29.84 23.25 29.31
N GLY A 332 30.51 24.08 28.49
CA GLY A 332 31.95 23.93 28.18
C GLY A 332 32.37 24.41 26.78
N ASN A 333 33.69 24.56 26.55
CA ASN A 333 34.21 24.88 25.21
C ASN A 333 34.27 23.62 24.33
N GLY A 334 33.85 23.73 23.07
CA GLY A 334 33.64 22.57 22.20
C GLY A 334 32.42 21.75 22.60
N SER A 335 31.53 22.32 23.41
CA SER A 335 30.31 21.64 23.82
C SER A 335 29.43 21.31 22.64
N VAL A 336 28.88 20.11 22.71
CA VAL A 336 28.01 19.54 21.69
C VAL A 336 26.61 19.41 22.28
N ALA A 337 25.61 19.95 21.56
CA ALA A 337 24.22 19.57 21.75
C ALA A 337 23.86 18.64 20.60
N ALA A 338 23.84 17.33 20.87
CA ALA A 338 23.50 16.30 19.91
C ALA A 338 22.13 15.71 20.27
N LEU A 339 21.22 15.68 19.31
CA LEU A 339 19.96 14.97 19.46
C LEU A 339 20.25 13.48 19.39
N THR A 340 19.77 12.73 20.39
CA THR A 340 19.57 11.29 20.22
C THR A 340 18.65 11.11 19.02
N GLN A 341 19.05 10.25 18.09
CA GLN A 341 18.27 9.97 16.89
C GLN A 341 16.86 9.54 17.26
N PHE A 342 15.86 10.13 16.60
CA PHE A 342 14.45 9.84 16.86
C PHE A 342 13.67 9.80 15.55
N THR A 343 12.52 9.14 15.55
CA THR A 343 11.63 9.08 14.39
C THR A 343 10.54 10.15 14.49
N TRP A 344 10.19 10.76 13.37
CA TRP A 344 9.09 11.71 13.27
C TRP A 344 8.34 11.53 11.95
N LYS A 345 7.00 11.48 12.03
CA LYS A 345 6.11 11.38 10.87
C LYS A 345 5.42 12.70 10.58
N ASN A 346 5.40 13.12 9.32
CA ASN A 346 4.67 14.31 8.91
C ASN A 346 3.18 14.02 8.73
N GLU A 347 2.40 14.19 9.79
CA GLU A 347 0.94 13.93 9.80
C GLU A 347 0.09 15.12 9.29
N THR A 348 0.71 16.23 8.88
CA THR A 348 -0.02 17.50 8.68
C THR A 348 -0.81 17.60 7.36
N GLY A 349 -0.80 16.55 6.53
CA GLY A 349 -1.42 16.57 5.19
C GLY A 349 -0.73 17.50 4.18
N ALA A 350 0.31 18.25 4.60
CA ALA A 350 1.09 19.15 3.75
C ALA A 350 2.59 18.93 3.98
N THR A 351 3.42 19.35 3.02
CA THR A 351 4.89 19.36 3.18
C THR A 351 5.30 20.25 4.35
N GLN A 352 6.17 19.74 5.24
CA GLN A 352 6.69 20.46 6.39
C GLN A 352 8.17 20.78 6.22
N LEU A 353 8.58 21.98 6.64
CA LEU A 353 9.99 22.36 6.64
C LEU A 353 10.62 22.06 8.01
N LEU A 354 11.59 21.17 8.03
CA LEU A 354 12.37 20.85 9.23
C LEU A 354 13.54 21.81 9.37
N THR A 355 13.52 22.63 10.42
CA THR A 355 14.57 23.62 10.73
C THR A 355 15.23 23.36 12.08
N VAL A 356 16.48 23.79 12.22
CA VAL A 356 17.21 23.72 13.50
C VAL A 356 17.19 25.09 14.18
N GLN A 357 16.92 25.10 15.48
CA GLN A 357 17.05 26.29 16.31
C GLN A 357 18.09 26.10 17.41
N GLY A 358 18.83 27.17 17.68
CA GLY A 358 19.80 27.27 18.76
C GLY A 358 19.35 28.25 19.83
N TYR A 359 19.78 28.01 21.06
CA TYR A 359 19.50 28.85 22.21
C TYR A 359 20.74 28.97 23.10
N SER A 360 20.97 30.16 23.65
CA SER A 360 22.00 30.41 24.66
C SER A 360 21.43 31.21 25.82
N THR A 361 21.84 30.85 27.05
CA THR A 361 21.58 31.67 28.24
C THR A 361 22.58 32.81 28.44
N SER A 362 23.61 32.95 27.60
CA SER A 362 24.67 33.93 27.84
C SER A 362 24.24 35.34 27.49
N SER A 363 24.42 36.26 28.43
CA SER A 363 24.25 37.71 28.21
C SER A 363 25.48 38.37 27.57
N SER A 364 26.62 37.69 27.50
CA SER A 364 27.87 38.24 26.95
C SER A 364 27.97 38.01 25.44
N PHE A 365 28.12 39.09 24.68
CA PHE A 365 28.41 39.04 23.24
C PHE A 365 29.73 38.29 22.99
N GLY A 366 29.72 37.36 22.02
CA GLY A 366 30.89 36.55 21.64
C GLY A 366 30.96 35.13 22.23
N ARG A 367 30.11 34.80 23.22
CA ARG A 367 30.07 33.47 23.85
C ARG A 367 29.02 32.51 23.27
N ASN A 368 28.36 32.90 22.18
CA ASN A 368 27.22 32.16 21.65
C ASN A 368 27.42 31.73 20.20
N ILE A 369 28.63 31.31 19.84
CA ILE A 369 28.95 30.97 18.45
C ILE A 369 28.61 29.50 18.19
N VAL A 370 27.65 29.25 17.30
CA VAL A 370 27.47 27.95 16.67
C VAL A 370 28.51 27.83 15.56
N GLN A 371 29.38 26.82 15.67
CA GLN A 371 30.44 26.59 14.69
C GLN A 371 29.85 26.03 13.39
N GLY A 372 30.35 26.51 12.26
CA GLY A 372 30.10 25.90 10.96
C GLY A 372 30.89 24.61 10.76
N GLY A 373 30.55 23.84 9.73
CA GLY A 373 31.26 22.63 9.33
C GLY A 373 30.53 21.33 9.69
N VAL A 374 31.25 20.21 9.59
CA VAL A 374 30.68 18.84 9.66
C VAL A 374 30.15 18.44 11.05
N ASN A 375 30.52 19.18 12.09
CA ASN A 375 30.11 18.91 13.47
C ASN A 375 28.80 19.62 13.87
N SER A 376 28.26 20.49 13.01
CA SER A 376 26.95 21.12 13.18
C SER A 376 26.07 20.74 11.99
N TYR A 377 25.11 19.84 12.18
CA TYR A 377 24.36 19.21 11.09
C TYR A 377 22.92 18.87 11.44
N LEU A 378 22.11 18.64 10.41
CA LEU A 378 20.82 17.95 10.45
C LEU A 378 20.82 16.88 9.35
N THR A 379 20.41 15.66 9.67
CA THR A 379 20.23 14.57 8.71
C THR A 379 18.86 13.93 8.90
N LEU A 380 18.21 13.64 7.79
CA LEU A 380 16.91 12.99 7.69
C LEU A 380 17.06 11.78 6.77
N VAL A 381 16.61 10.62 7.24
CA VAL A 381 16.56 9.41 6.43
C VAL A 381 15.12 8.91 6.46
N ALA A 382 14.54 8.59 5.30
CA ALA A 382 13.20 8.02 5.26
C ALA A 382 13.15 6.75 6.12
N VAL A 383 12.16 6.66 7.00
CA VAL A 383 11.81 5.38 7.59
C VAL A 383 10.99 4.66 6.54
N VAL A 384 11.63 3.73 5.84
CA VAL A 384 10.89 2.82 4.98
C VAL A 384 10.09 1.89 5.89
N PRO A 385 8.75 1.83 5.75
CA PRO A 385 7.94 0.89 6.49
C PRO A 385 8.50 -0.51 6.34
N LEU A 386 8.61 -1.23 7.45
CA LEU A 386 9.06 -2.61 7.41
C LEU A 386 7.86 -3.50 7.07
N VAL A 387 7.95 -4.22 5.96
CA VAL A 387 7.00 -5.24 5.55
C VAL A 387 7.43 -6.57 6.12
N GLU A 388 6.51 -7.27 6.79
CA GLU A 388 6.73 -8.64 7.24
C GLU A 388 6.83 -9.57 6.04
N ARG A 389 7.97 -10.27 5.92
CA ARG A 389 8.27 -11.22 4.85
C ARG A 389 8.17 -12.66 5.33
N ALA A 390 8.40 -12.88 6.62
CA ALA A 390 8.23 -14.16 7.27
C ALA A 390 7.89 -13.93 8.74
N ALA A 391 7.09 -14.82 9.30
CA ALA A 391 6.85 -14.87 10.73
C ALA A 391 6.58 -16.30 11.17
N ASP A 392 7.01 -16.61 12.39
CA ASP A 392 6.68 -17.86 13.06
C ASP A 392 6.49 -17.59 14.56
N SER A 393 5.28 -17.80 15.06
CA SER A 393 4.99 -17.70 16.49
C SER A 393 5.62 -18.86 17.28
N PHE A 394 5.99 -19.94 16.58
CA PHE A 394 6.32 -21.26 17.06
C PHE A 394 5.18 -21.98 17.79
N ASP A 395 3.99 -21.39 17.87
CA ASP A 395 2.80 -21.94 18.51
C ASP A 395 1.79 -22.47 17.48
N ASP A 396 1.87 -23.77 17.17
CA ASP A 396 0.93 -24.47 16.27
C ASP A 396 -0.45 -24.74 16.91
N GLY A 397 -0.76 -24.15 18.08
CA GLY A 397 -2.08 -24.18 18.69
C GLY A 397 -2.20 -25.00 19.99
N PRO A 398 -3.43 -25.29 20.46
CA PRO A 398 -3.70 -25.74 21.82
C PRO A 398 -3.08 -27.12 22.10
N GLY A 399 -1.93 -27.09 22.76
CA GLY A 399 -1.11 -28.27 23.06
C GLY A 399 0.39 -28.02 22.95
N GLY A 400 0.82 -26.93 22.31
CA GLY A 400 2.23 -26.50 22.24
C GLY A 400 3.13 -27.65 21.76
N LEU A 401 2.96 -28.05 20.50
CA LEU A 401 3.63 -29.24 19.96
C LEU A 401 5.13 -29.20 20.24
N THR A 402 5.61 -30.23 20.95
CA THR A 402 7.05 -30.49 21.08
C THR A 402 7.47 -31.31 19.88
N GLY A 403 8.45 -30.83 19.11
CA GLY A 403 8.83 -31.48 17.86
C GLY A 403 9.81 -30.68 17.01
N PRO A 404 10.06 -31.09 15.76
CA PRO A 404 10.86 -30.32 14.82
C PRO A 404 10.21 -28.97 14.49
N LEU A 405 11.00 -28.04 13.96
CA LEU A 405 10.48 -26.81 13.33
C LEU A 405 9.66 -27.15 12.08
N SER A 406 8.85 -26.18 11.61
CA SER A 406 8.11 -26.32 10.34
C SER A 406 9.08 -26.47 9.15
N GLU A 407 8.55 -26.83 7.99
CA GLU A 407 9.35 -26.95 6.76
C GLU A 407 9.94 -25.62 6.27
N GLU A 408 9.46 -24.50 6.81
CA GLU A 408 9.94 -23.17 6.48
C GLU A 408 11.33 -22.87 7.09
N TRP A 409 11.78 -23.74 8.01
CA TRP A 409 13.06 -23.63 8.69
C TRP A 409 14.05 -24.68 8.23
N VAL A 410 15.29 -24.24 7.98
CA VAL A 410 16.44 -25.11 7.72
C VAL A 410 17.36 -25.06 8.93
N THR A 411 17.53 -26.19 9.63
CA THR A 411 18.47 -26.28 10.75
C THR A 411 19.85 -26.75 10.30
N THR A 412 20.91 -26.09 10.77
CA THR A 412 22.31 -26.48 10.48
C THR A 412 23.19 -26.36 11.72
N GLY A 413 24.43 -26.88 11.62
CA GLY A 413 25.45 -26.74 12.66
C GLY A 413 25.47 -27.92 13.63
N GLY A 414 25.65 -27.64 14.92
CA GLY A 414 25.99 -28.65 15.93
C GLY A 414 24.85 -29.56 16.38
N GLY A 415 23.61 -29.14 16.13
CA GLY A 415 22.42 -29.86 16.52
C GLY A 415 21.17 -29.32 15.82
N THR A 416 20.08 -30.07 15.94
CA THR A 416 18.79 -29.69 15.39
C THR A 416 18.02 -28.86 16.41
N LEU A 417 17.63 -27.65 16.02
CA LEU A 417 16.69 -26.84 16.80
C LEU A 417 15.27 -27.37 16.63
N GLY A 418 14.49 -27.29 17.69
CA GLY A 418 13.10 -27.75 17.70
C GLY A 418 12.21 -26.81 18.48
N ARG A 419 10.98 -27.26 18.72
CA ARG A 419 9.96 -26.53 19.47
C ARG A 419 9.65 -27.26 20.75
N VAL A 420 9.43 -26.50 21.83
CA VAL A 420 8.93 -27.03 23.11
C VAL A 420 7.95 -26.01 23.68
N ASN A 421 6.69 -26.43 23.86
CA ASN A 421 5.59 -25.60 24.38
C ASN A 421 5.39 -24.31 23.57
N GLY A 422 5.36 -24.41 22.24
CA GLY A 422 5.08 -23.26 21.37
C GLY A 422 6.25 -22.28 21.22
N ARG A 423 7.50 -22.72 21.47
CA ARG A 423 8.68 -21.85 21.47
C ARG A 423 9.89 -22.55 20.87
N LEU A 424 10.75 -21.80 20.19
CA LEU A 424 12.04 -22.30 19.74
C LEU A 424 12.90 -22.72 20.94
N ASN A 425 13.48 -23.91 20.85
CA ASN A 425 14.23 -24.54 21.91
C ASN A 425 15.47 -25.24 21.35
N GLY A 426 16.64 -24.88 21.89
CA GLY A 426 17.92 -25.51 21.57
C GLY A 426 18.55 -26.26 22.75
N VAL A 427 17.76 -26.68 23.74
CA VAL A 427 18.28 -27.45 24.88
C VAL A 427 18.87 -28.78 24.39
N GLY A 428 20.09 -29.10 24.82
CA GLY A 428 20.87 -30.26 24.40
C GLY A 428 21.73 -30.05 23.16
N THR A 429 21.71 -28.86 22.55
CA THR A 429 22.61 -28.54 21.44
C THR A 429 24.04 -28.28 21.92
N PRO A 430 25.08 -28.61 21.15
CA PRO A 430 26.45 -28.37 21.59
C PRO A 430 26.83 -26.89 21.48
N SER A 431 27.86 -26.50 22.24
CA SER A 431 28.45 -25.16 22.18
C SER A 431 29.32 -24.90 20.96
N VAL A 432 29.88 -25.95 20.35
CA VAL A 432 30.72 -25.85 19.16
C VAL A 432 30.50 -27.09 18.30
N PRO A 433 30.15 -26.93 17.01
CA PRO A 433 29.68 -25.68 16.38
C PRO A 433 28.31 -25.25 16.94
N LEU A 434 27.94 -23.98 16.78
CA LEU A 434 26.61 -23.49 17.17
C LEU A 434 25.49 -24.19 16.38
N SER A 435 24.28 -24.14 16.91
CA SER A 435 23.08 -24.64 16.23
C SER A 435 22.24 -23.49 15.72
N TYR A 436 21.84 -23.56 14.46
CA TYR A 436 21.08 -22.50 13.79
C TYR A 436 19.78 -23.02 13.22
N ALA A 437 18.83 -22.09 13.05
CA ALA A 437 17.65 -22.25 12.22
C ALA A 437 17.54 -21.05 11.29
N TRP A 438 17.48 -21.31 9.98
CA TRP A 438 17.37 -20.31 8.93
C TRP A 438 15.96 -20.31 8.36
N TRP A 439 15.43 -19.13 8.07
CA TRP A 439 14.28 -19.06 7.18
C TRP A 439 14.69 -19.54 5.79
N HIS A 440 13.96 -20.47 5.20
CA HIS A 440 14.37 -21.14 3.97
C HIS A 440 14.34 -20.22 2.73
N GLU A 441 13.55 -19.15 2.74
CA GLU A 441 13.49 -18.18 1.65
C GLU A 441 14.45 -17.01 1.88
N PRO A 442 15.21 -16.58 0.86
CA PRO A 442 16.00 -15.37 0.95
C PRO A 442 15.10 -14.13 0.97
N MET A 443 15.42 -13.18 1.84
CA MET A 443 14.77 -11.88 1.91
C MET A 443 14.89 -11.13 0.58
N PRO A 444 13.89 -10.33 0.18
CA PRO A 444 13.94 -9.59 -1.09
C PRO A 444 14.98 -8.47 -1.09
N SER A 445 15.34 -7.93 0.08
CA SER A 445 16.25 -6.79 0.25
C SER A 445 17.56 -7.18 0.96
N ASP A 446 18.61 -6.41 0.70
CA ASP A 446 19.88 -6.45 1.46
C ASP A 446 19.79 -5.71 2.80
N THR A 447 18.75 -4.88 2.97
CA THR A 447 18.31 -4.35 4.24
C THR A 447 17.38 -5.36 4.89
N GLN A 448 17.80 -5.85 6.04
CA GLN A 448 17.11 -6.92 6.74
C GLN A 448 16.88 -6.54 8.19
N VAL A 449 15.71 -6.87 8.70
CA VAL A 449 15.37 -6.74 10.12
C VAL A 449 14.83 -8.07 10.60
N VAL A 450 15.34 -8.57 11.71
CA VAL A 450 14.77 -9.70 12.42
C VAL A 450 14.36 -9.29 13.81
N ARG A 451 13.23 -9.83 14.26
CA ARG A 451 12.71 -9.67 15.61
C ARG A 451 12.35 -11.03 16.19
N ALA A 452 12.45 -11.13 17.50
CA ALA A 452 11.85 -12.20 18.27
C ALA A 452 11.58 -11.71 19.69
N VAL A 453 10.72 -12.40 20.40
CA VAL A 453 10.55 -12.24 21.85
C VAL A 453 11.43 -13.27 22.56
N MET A 454 12.05 -12.84 23.64
CA MET A 454 13.04 -13.59 24.41
C MET A 454 12.43 -14.05 25.74
N ARG A 455 12.56 -15.34 26.08
CA ARG A 455 12.04 -15.93 27.33
C ARG A 455 13.12 -16.69 28.08
N TRP A 456 13.32 -16.44 29.37
CA TRP A 456 14.23 -17.25 30.17
C TRP A 456 13.58 -18.53 30.67
N ASP A 457 12.27 -18.54 30.91
CA ASP A 457 11.54 -19.70 31.46
C ASP A 457 12.20 -20.32 32.72
N GLY A 458 12.90 -19.49 33.50
CA GLY A 458 13.62 -19.91 34.70
C GLY A 458 15.03 -20.48 34.48
N TYR A 459 15.54 -20.49 33.23
CA TYR A 459 16.84 -21.05 32.92
C TYR A 459 18.03 -20.06 33.06
N ASP A 460 17.77 -18.75 32.87
CA ASP A 460 18.72 -17.60 32.90
C ASP A 460 20.23 -17.88 33.07
N PRO A 461 20.86 -18.55 32.10
CA PRO A 461 22.23 -19.06 32.20
C PRO A 461 23.28 -18.02 31.83
N GLU A 462 24.48 -18.12 32.41
CA GLU A 462 25.60 -17.23 32.08
C GLU A 462 26.41 -17.68 30.86
N HIS A 463 26.33 -18.96 30.49
CA HIS A 463 27.18 -19.57 29.45
C HIS A 463 26.39 -20.17 28.27
N SER A 464 25.06 -20.11 28.30
CA SER A 464 24.22 -20.54 27.18
C SER A 464 23.55 -19.32 26.57
N ALA A 465 23.52 -19.27 25.24
CA ALA A 465 23.17 -18.07 24.50
C ALA A 465 21.99 -18.31 23.55
N CYS A 466 21.23 -17.26 23.30
CA CYS A 466 20.32 -17.16 22.17
C CYS A 466 20.74 -15.98 21.32
N GLY A 467 20.41 -15.99 20.04
CA GLY A 467 20.71 -14.87 19.16
C GLY A 467 19.84 -14.80 17.92
N LEU A 468 19.80 -13.60 17.37
CA LEU A 468 19.23 -13.28 16.07
C LEU A 468 20.34 -13.21 15.03
N VAL A 469 20.08 -13.63 13.80
CA VAL A 469 21.06 -13.62 12.71
C VAL A 469 20.50 -12.93 11.47
N VAL A 470 21.28 -12.03 10.89
CA VAL A 470 21.01 -11.39 9.59
C VAL A 470 22.19 -11.62 8.64
N ARG A 471 21.90 -11.58 7.34
CA ARG A 471 22.83 -11.85 6.24
C ARG A 471 23.51 -13.20 6.37
N ALA A 472 22.73 -14.18 6.80
CA ALA A 472 23.19 -15.54 6.97
C ALA A 472 23.57 -16.18 5.63
N ASN A 473 24.46 -17.16 5.70
CA ASN A 473 24.84 -17.99 4.57
C ASN A 473 24.56 -19.47 4.91
N PRO A 474 23.34 -19.98 4.66
CA PRO A 474 22.95 -21.33 5.06
C PRO A 474 23.63 -22.44 4.25
N TYR A 475 24.32 -22.09 3.15
CA TYR A 475 24.96 -23.04 2.25
C TYR A 475 26.42 -23.32 2.59
N GLN A 476 26.99 -22.56 3.51
CA GLN A 476 28.26 -22.93 4.12
C GLN A 476 27.94 -23.70 5.41
N ASP A 477 28.81 -24.60 5.81
CA ASP A 477 28.71 -25.28 7.10
C ASP A 477 30.04 -25.03 7.82
N PRO A 478 30.01 -24.49 9.06
CA PRO A 478 31.23 -24.10 9.76
C PRO A 478 32.17 -25.29 10.01
N VAL A 479 31.62 -26.51 10.07
CA VAL A 479 32.41 -27.73 10.26
C VAL A 479 33.18 -28.09 9.00
N THR A 480 32.56 -27.91 7.82
CA THR A 480 33.13 -28.33 6.55
C THR A 480 33.82 -27.21 5.79
N ASN A 481 33.62 -25.95 6.17
CA ASN A 481 34.29 -24.78 5.60
C ASN A 481 34.74 -23.78 6.69
N PRO A 482 35.81 -24.11 7.45
CA PRO A 482 36.39 -23.18 8.42
C PRO A 482 36.80 -21.86 7.74
N GLY A 483 36.42 -20.73 8.32
CA GLY A 483 36.63 -19.39 7.75
C GLY A 483 35.45 -18.86 6.91
N ALA A 484 34.43 -19.70 6.64
CA ALA A 484 33.13 -19.22 6.17
C ALA A 484 32.47 -18.35 7.24
N GLN A 485 31.86 -17.24 6.81
CA GLN A 485 31.21 -16.29 7.72
C GLN A 485 29.70 -16.40 7.58
N PHE A 486 29.01 -16.57 8.71
CA PHE A 486 27.62 -17.04 8.80
C PHE A 486 26.58 -15.94 8.95
N GLY A 487 26.96 -14.70 8.65
CA GLY A 487 26.16 -13.51 8.93
C GLY A 487 26.52 -12.87 10.26
N VAL A 488 25.84 -11.76 10.56
CA VAL A 488 26.01 -11.02 11.81
C VAL A 488 24.95 -11.45 12.81
N GLN A 489 25.39 -11.68 14.04
CA GLN A 489 24.61 -12.19 15.14
C GLN A 489 24.50 -11.15 16.25
N PHE A 490 23.29 -10.95 16.75
CA PHE A 490 23.06 -10.30 18.04
C PHE A 490 22.73 -11.40 19.04
N SER A 491 23.66 -11.69 19.94
CA SER A 491 23.53 -12.80 20.89
C SER A 491 23.58 -12.30 22.33
N TRP A 492 22.95 -13.03 23.23
CA TRP A 492 22.92 -12.70 24.64
C TRP A 492 22.85 -13.94 25.54
N THR A 493 23.36 -13.76 26.75
CA THR A 493 23.21 -14.65 27.91
C THR A 493 22.48 -13.89 29.01
N ARG A 494 22.43 -14.43 30.23
CA ARG A 494 21.87 -13.72 31.40
C ARG A 494 22.48 -12.33 31.58
N SER A 495 23.81 -12.21 31.57
CA SER A 495 24.50 -10.96 31.94
C SER A 495 25.38 -10.39 30.84
N ILE A 496 25.39 -10.98 29.65
CA ILE A 496 26.23 -10.54 28.53
C ILE A 496 25.39 -10.40 27.27
N MET A 497 25.69 -9.40 26.45
CA MET A 497 25.23 -9.29 25.07
C MET A 497 26.41 -8.99 24.14
N ALA A 498 26.30 -9.39 22.89
CA ALA A 498 27.36 -9.23 21.89
C ALA A 498 26.77 -9.04 20.49
N LEU A 499 27.51 -8.30 19.65
CA LEU A 499 27.21 -8.11 18.23
C LEU A 499 28.47 -8.51 17.46
N TYR A 500 28.43 -9.66 16.79
CA TYR A 500 29.61 -10.28 16.17
C TYR A 500 29.22 -11.08 14.92
N TYR A 501 30.20 -11.58 14.20
CA TYR A 501 30.04 -12.65 13.23
C TYR A 501 31.04 -13.77 13.54
N GLU A 502 30.75 -14.98 13.09
CA GLU A 502 31.64 -16.11 13.30
C GLU A 502 32.81 -16.11 12.32
N ASP A 503 33.97 -16.43 12.89
CA ASP A 503 35.23 -16.60 12.18
C ASP A 503 36.05 -17.61 12.99
N TYR A 504 36.06 -18.87 12.55
CA TYR A 504 36.72 -19.96 13.25
C TYR A 504 38.25 -19.84 13.29
N ASP A 505 38.83 -18.95 12.47
CA ASP A 505 40.25 -18.63 12.52
C ASP A 505 40.57 -17.58 13.60
N ALA A 506 39.55 -16.87 14.11
CA ALA A 506 39.71 -15.96 15.23
C ALA A 506 39.95 -16.74 16.53
N THR A 507 40.75 -16.16 17.45
CA THR A 507 41.13 -16.80 18.74
C THR A 507 39.96 -17.34 19.55
N ASN A 508 38.77 -16.74 19.42
CA ASN A 508 37.58 -17.16 20.16
C ASN A 508 36.50 -17.78 19.25
N GLY A 509 36.74 -17.91 17.94
CA GLY A 509 35.75 -18.38 16.96
C GLY A 509 34.75 -17.32 16.48
N PHE A 510 34.83 -16.09 17.00
CA PHE A 510 33.97 -14.98 16.62
C PHE A 510 34.72 -13.64 16.66
N VAL A 511 34.29 -12.71 15.82
CA VAL A 511 34.87 -11.38 15.65
C VAL A 511 33.79 -10.32 15.89
N PRO A 512 33.98 -9.39 16.85
CA PRO A 512 33.02 -8.32 17.07
C PRO A 512 32.89 -7.44 15.83
N VAL A 513 31.68 -6.91 15.61
CA VAL A 513 31.51 -5.88 14.59
C VAL A 513 32.35 -4.65 14.94
N THR A 514 32.81 -3.93 13.91
CA THR A 514 33.69 -2.77 14.12
C THR A 514 32.97 -1.71 14.95
N GLY A 515 33.63 -1.23 16.01
CA GLY A 515 33.09 -0.22 16.93
C GLY A 515 32.35 -0.78 18.15
N VAL A 516 32.19 -2.10 18.25
CA VAL A 516 31.54 -2.76 19.39
C VAL A 516 32.57 -3.59 20.16
N ALA A 517 32.49 -3.58 21.49
CA ALA A 517 33.29 -4.46 22.32
C ALA A 517 32.86 -5.93 22.11
N GLN A 518 33.78 -6.88 22.23
CA GLN A 518 33.48 -8.30 22.08
C GLN A 518 32.29 -8.76 22.93
N TYR A 519 32.24 -8.28 24.17
CA TYR A 519 31.17 -8.56 25.12
C TYR A 519 30.81 -7.28 25.87
N VAL A 520 29.51 -7.05 26.05
CA VAL A 520 28.98 -5.95 26.86
C VAL A 520 28.16 -6.53 28.00
N SER A 521 28.55 -6.19 29.23
CA SER A 521 27.84 -6.65 30.43
C SER A 521 26.48 -5.97 30.57
N THR A 522 25.51 -6.73 31.08
CA THR A 522 24.16 -6.32 31.43
C THR A 522 23.85 -6.79 32.86
N SER A 523 22.97 -6.11 33.58
CA SER A 523 22.60 -6.51 34.96
C SER A 523 21.73 -7.77 35.00
N LYS A 524 20.89 -7.94 33.96
CA LYS A 524 20.16 -9.14 33.57
C LYS A 524 19.46 -8.82 32.26
N PHE A 525 19.59 -9.66 31.23
CA PHE A 525 18.82 -9.47 29.99
C PHE A 525 17.32 -9.59 30.31
N PRO A 526 16.46 -8.67 29.84
CA PRO A 526 15.09 -8.62 30.31
C PRO A 526 14.25 -9.81 29.84
N GLU A 527 13.48 -10.42 30.76
CA GLU A 527 12.47 -11.43 30.43
C GLU A 527 11.37 -10.83 29.54
N GLY A 528 10.95 -11.54 28.50
CA GLY A 528 9.93 -11.08 27.56
C GLY A 528 10.38 -9.90 26.70
N ALA A 529 11.69 -9.67 26.57
CA ALA A 529 12.21 -8.59 25.75
C ALA A 529 11.92 -8.84 24.26
N LEU A 530 11.43 -7.81 23.57
CA LEU A 530 11.47 -7.76 22.11
C LEU A 530 12.90 -7.40 21.69
N VAL A 531 13.59 -8.34 21.07
CA VAL A 531 14.92 -8.14 20.51
C VAL A 531 14.82 -7.87 19.02
N GLU A 532 15.64 -6.97 18.51
CA GLU A 532 15.72 -6.65 17.08
C GLU A 532 17.18 -6.60 16.64
N LEU A 533 17.47 -7.19 15.48
CA LEU A 533 18.72 -6.97 14.76
C LEU A 533 18.40 -6.45 13.36
N ARG A 534 18.96 -5.28 13.03
CA ARG A 534 18.79 -4.62 11.73
C ARG A 534 20.14 -4.47 11.04
N ALA A 535 20.19 -4.85 9.77
CA ALA A 535 21.30 -4.59 8.85
C ALA A 535 20.85 -3.60 7.76
N GLU A 536 21.61 -2.53 7.56
CA GLU A 536 21.38 -1.52 6.52
C GLU A 536 22.73 -1.06 5.96
N GLY A 537 23.02 -1.34 4.68
CA GLY A 537 24.36 -1.13 4.13
C GLY A 537 25.41 -1.88 4.96
N ASN A 538 26.47 -1.23 5.42
CA ASN A 538 27.46 -1.84 6.32
C ASN A 538 27.12 -1.67 7.83
N LEU A 539 26.02 -1.01 8.18
CA LEU A 539 25.63 -0.72 9.57
C LEU A 539 24.74 -1.82 10.14
N TYR A 540 25.07 -2.28 11.35
CA TYR A 540 24.31 -3.26 12.11
C TYR A 540 23.89 -2.67 13.44
N THR A 541 22.59 -2.74 13.75
CA THR A 541 22.01 -2.16 14.96
C THR A 541 21.22 -3.22 15.71
N ALA A 542 21.57 -3.48 16.96
CA ALA A 542 20.85 -4.35 17.87
C ALA A 542 20.03 -3.51 18.86
N ARG A 543 18.75 -3.84 18.99
CA ARG A 543 17.83 -3.17 19.92
C ARG A 543 17.19 -4.16 20.88
N VAL A 544 16.86 -3.65 22.06
CA VAL A 544 16.06 -4.35 23.08
C VAL A 544 14.95 -3.40 23.49
N ASN A 545 13.69 -3.83 23.31
CA ASN A 545 12.50 -3.01 23.54
C ASN A 545 12.59 -1.63 22.86
N GLY A 546 13.05 -1.62 21.59
CA GLY A 546 13.22 -0.41 20.78
C GLY A 546 14.47 0.45 21.11
N THR A 547 15.14 0.19 22.23
CA THR A 547 16.36 0.92 22.64
C THR A 547 17.59 0.32 21.97
N ILE A 548 18.43 1.15 21.34
CA ILE A 548 19.71 0.70 20.76
C ILE A 548 20.64 0.26 21.89
N MET A 549 21.06 -1.00 21.86
CA MET A 549 21.99 -1.57 22.83
C MET A 549 23.41 -1.62 22.25
N LEU A 550 23.55 -2.08 21.00
CA LEU A 550 24.83 -2.21 20.31
C LEU A 550 24.68 -1.73 18.87
N GLN A 551 25.71 -1.09 18.33
CA GLN A 551 25.74 -0.64 16.95
C GLN A 551 27.19 -0.60 16.44
N GLY A 552 27.41 -1.17 15.26
CA GLY A 552 28.73 -1.20 14.63
C GLY A 552 28.66 -1.52 13.15
N THR A 553 29.82 -1.67 12.51
CA THR A 553 29.89 -1.88 11.05
C THR A 553 30.59 -3.18 10.67
N VAL A 554 30.14 -3.78 9.57
CA VAL A 554 30.80 -4.91 8.90
C VAL A 554 30.81 -4.66 7.40
N GLU A 555 31.99 -4.71 6.80
CA GLU A 555 32.19 -4.44 5.38
C GLU A 555 31.62 -5.56 4.49
N ASN A 556 31.17 -5.19 3.29
CA ASN A 556 30.62 -6.14 2.29
C ASN A 556 31.63 -7.24 1.89
N SER A 557 32.92 -6.96 1.96
CA SER A 557 33.97 -7.95 1.69
C SER A 557 34.11 -9.01 2.77
N VAL A 558 33.55 -8.75 3.96
CA VAL A 558 33.49 -9.69 5.08
C VAL A 558 32.16 -10.41 4.95
N ILE A 559 31.04 -9.75 5.27
CA ILE A 559 29.70 -10.31 5.12
C ILE A 559 29.05 -9.74 3.85
N PRO A 560 28.90 -10.53 2.76
CA PRO A 560 28.31 -10.06 1.52
C PRO A 560 26.87 -9.61 1.71
N PHE A 561 26.52 -8.45 1.14
CA PHE A 561 25.16 -7.91 1.16
C PHE A 561 24.20 -8.77 0.30
N SER A 562 24.76 -9.58 -0.60
CA SER A 562 24.03 -10.60 -1.35
C SER A 562 23.53 -11.77 -0.48
N ASN A 563 24.09 -11.94 0.73
CA ASN A 563 23.57 -12.91 1.69
C ASN A 563 22.26 -12.39 2.24
N ARG A 564 21.16 -12.98 1.78
CA ARG A 564 19.81 -12.51 2.09
C ARG A 564 19.03 -13.45 3.00
N TYR A 565 19.70 -14.38 3.67
CA TYR A 565 19.05 -15.22 4.67
C TYR A 565 19.08 -14.58 6.05
N VAL A 566 18.13 -14.98 6.87
CA VAL A 566 17.95 -14.55 8.25
C VAL A 566 17.64 -15.78 9.10
N GLY A 567 17.82 -15.66 10.41
CA GLY A 567 17.50 -16.78 11.28
C GLY A 567 17.83 -16.54 12.73
N LEU A 568 17.98 -17.64 13.44
CA LEU A 568 18.13 -17.74 14.88
C LEU A 568 19.29 -18.66 15.21
N THR A 569 19.96 -18.39 16.33
CA THR A 569 21.02 -19.25 16.87
C THR A 569 20.74 -19.55 18.33
N ILE A 570 21.00 -20.78 18.75
CA ILE A 570 20.96 -21.18 20.15
C ILE A 570 22.21 -22.01 20.47
N GLN A 571 22.78 -21.72 21.63
CA GLN A 571 23.90 -22.42 22.22
C GLN A 571 23.50 -22.95 23.59
N ASP A 572 23.58 -24.27 23.81
CA ASP A 572 23.42 -24.87 25.13
C ASP A 572 24.74 -25.40 25.68
N ASP A 573 25.36 -24.65 26.58
CA ASP A 573 26.61 -25.05 27.23
C ASP A 573 26.36 -25.89 28.49
N SER A 574 25.15 -26.40 28.74
CA SER A 574 24.85 -27.12 29.99
C SER A 574 25.51 -28.50 30.11
N ALA A 575 26.03 -29.05 29.02
CA ALA A 575 26.69 -30.35 29.01
C ALA A 575 28.18 -30.31 29.40
N VAL A 576 28.82 -29.13 29.45
CA VAL A 576 30.25 -29.01 29.79
C VAL A 576 30.47 -28.77 31.29
N GLN A 577 31.63 -29.19 31.80
CA GLN A 577 31.99 -28.96 33.21
C GLN A 577 32.14 -27.46 33.49
N ASN A 578 31.35 -26.93 34.43
CA ASN A 578 31.16 -25.48 34.68
C ASN A 578 30.41 -24.74 33.55
N GLY A 579 29.70 -25.49 32.71
CA GLY A 579 28.79 -24.95 31.73
C GLY A 579 27.57 -24.26 32.34
N GLY A 580 26.79 -23.61 31.48
CA GLY A 580 25.62 -22.83 31.86
C GLY A 580 24.40 -23.68 32.23
N GLY A 581 23.31 -23.01 32.62
CA GLY A 581 21.99 -23.63 32.53
C GLY A 581 21.54 -23.76 31.07
N PRO A 582 20.41 -24.44 30.80
CA PRO A 582 19.81 -24.47 29.47
C PRO A 582 19.59 -23.04 28.92
N PRO A 583 19.70 -22.80 27.61
CA PRO A 583 19.47 -21.48 27.03
C PRO A 583 18.03 -21.00 27.27
N GLY A 584 17.84 -19.69 27.10
CA GLY A 584 16.49 -19.15 26.93
C GLY A 584 15.80 -19.72 25.69
N ARG A 585 14.54 -19.34 25.53
CA ARG A 585 13.70 -19.67 24.37
C ARG A 585 13.34 -18.42 23.61
N LEU A 586 12.94 -18.60 22.36
CA LEU A 586 12.45 -17.52 21.49
C LEU A 586 11.01 -17.82 21.05
N ASP A 587 10.18 -16.78 21.04
CA ASP A 587 8.82 -16.74 20.52
C ASP A 587 8.66 -15.60 19.49
N ASP A 588 7.57 -15.62 18.73
CA ASP A 588 7.17 -14.52 17.82
C ASP A 588 8.29 -14.02 16.89
N PHE A 589 8.92 -14.95 16.15
CA PHE A 589 9.91 -14.59 15.14
C PHE A 589 9.26 -13.78 14.02
N GLN A 590 9.93 -12.71 13.60
CA GLN A 590 9.56 -11.93 12.41
C GLN A 590 10.81 -11.59 11.61
N ALA A 591 10.76 -11.80 10.30
CA ALA A 591 11.70 -11.23 9.35
C ALA A 591 11.01 -10.15 8.54
N LEU A 592 11.62 -8.97 8.49
CA LEU A 592 11.08 -7.79 7.86
C LEU A 592 12.10 -7.20 6.89
N THR A 593 11.62 -6.60 5.81
CA THR A 593 12.42 -5.76 4.93
C THR A 593 11.72 -4.42 4.69
N PRO A 594 12.45 -3.40 4.21
CA PRO A 594 11.84 -2.26 3.56
C PRO A 594 10.85 -2.66 2.45
#